data_AF-A0AAU3KD11-F1
#
_entry.id   AF-A0AAU3KD11-F1
#
_cell.length_a   1.000
_cell.length_b   1.000
_cell.length_c   1.000
_cell.angle_alpha   90.00
_cell.angle_beta   90.00
_cell.angle_gamma   90.00
#
_symmetry.space_group_name_H-M   'P 1'
#
loop_
_entity.id
_entity.type
_entity.pdbx_description
1 polymer ?
#
loop_
_entity_poly.entity_id
_entity_poly.type
_entity_poly.pdbx_seq_one_letter_code
_entity_poly.pdbx_strand_id
1 'polypeptide(L)'
;MQGTQEVSKMCGDTMLDELRAQHLISSVVNETGLIGYRFYGPLFEAFEALDRALVLFFEKRFPLFPHSCTTLVQRDVLEAIDFFDKLPCIPMSAVPHEVASVEISKQDEWVLSPSTCYHTFAHLSGIDQRWDLRCYTARGTCHRFEPSLEAFRLASFTMREFVLIGDEDLVVSHGESAFNEAVDLVGKLHSQVSVSKANDVFYGDRAEVTRRVQLARGVKREISVPWGDGSEVAIGSRNLHQDLFTTSFHIGTATEGPAMHSMCIAFGIERMLLGLLAHTENHDPQRLIAALDEI
;
A
#
# COMPACT_ATOMS: atom_id res chain seq x y z
N MET A 1 -27.77 -14.52 27.20
CA MET A 1 -28.67 -14.28 26.04
C MET A 1 -29.28 -12.90 26.21
N GLN A 2 -28.63 -11.89 25.61
CA GLN A 2 -29.10 -10.53 25.29
C GLN A 2 -27.83 -9.70 25.12
N GLY A 3 -27.47 -9.41 23.87
CA GLY A 3 -26.26 -8.66 23.53
C GLY A 3 -25.72 -8.94 22.12
N THR A 4 -26.61 -9.05 21.12
CA THR A 4 -26.21 -9.21 19.70
C THR A 4 -27.14 -8.45 18.74
N GLN A 5 -27.82 -7.40 19.20
CA GLN A 5 -28.64 -6.54 18.35
C GLN A 5 -28.36 -5.08 18.67
N GLU A 6 -27.30 -4.55 18.06
CA GLU A 6 -27.19 -3.15 17.59
C GLU A 6 -25.85 -2.94 16.87
N VAL A 7 -25.71 -3.59 15.70
CA VAL A 7 -24.81 -3.11 14.63
C VAL A 7 -25.70 -2.93 13.39
N SER A 8 -26.60 -1.95 13.46
CA SER A 8 -27.58 -1.66 12.42
C SER A 8 -27.36 -0.24 11.89
N LYS A 9 -26.50 -0.17 10.86
CA LYS A 9 -26.60 0.63 9.62
C LYS A 9 -25.18 0.86 9.10
N MET A 10 -24.62 -0.16 8.45
CA MET A 10 -23.71 0.13 7.36
C MET A 10 -24.51 0.98 6.36
N CYS A 11 -23.98 2.14 5.96
CA CYS A 11 -24.49 2.83 4.78
C CYS A 11 -24.34 1.82 3.64
N GLY A 12 -25.47 1.31 3.14
CA GLY A 12 -25.51 0.15 2.25
C GLY A 12 -24.85 0.50 0.93
N ASP A 13 -23.59 0.15 0.80
CA ASP A 13 -22.97 -0.01 -0.51
C ASP A 13 -23.59 -1.25 -1.14
N THR A 14 -24.45 -1.02 -2.13
CA THR A 14 -25.25 -2.04 -2.80
C THR A 14 -24.37 -3.16 -3.35
N MET A 15 -23.15 -2.86 -3.81
CA MET A 15 -22.23 -3.88 -4.28
C MET A 15 -21.77 -4.82 -3.15
N LEU A 16 -21.32 -4.28 -2.01
CA LEU A 16 -20.84 -5.12 -0.90
C LEU A 16 -21.95 -6.01 -0.33
N ASP A 17 -23.19 -5.52 -0.30
CA ASP A 17 -24.34 -6.33 0.13
C ASP A 17 -24.67 -7.45 -0.87
N GLU A 18 -24.59 -7.19 -2.17
CA GLU A 18 -24.74 -8.21 -3.22
C GLU A 18 -23.66 -9.30 -3.12
N LEU A 19 -22.39 -8.91 -2.95
CA LEU A 19 -21.27 -9.84 -2.79
C LEU A 19 -21.42 -10.69 -1.52
N ARG A 20 -21.94 -10.11 -0.41
CA ARG A 20 -22.24 -10.86 0.82
C ARG A 20 -23.37 -11.86 0.62
N ALA A 21 -24.44 -11.46 -0.08
CA ALA A 21 -25.57 -12.35 -0.39
C ALA A 21 -25.14 -13.57 -1.22
N GLN A 22 -24.10 -13.42 -2.04
CA GLN A 22 -23.47 -14.49 -2.81
C GLN A 22 -22.37 -15.27 -2.05
N HIS A 23 -22.12 -14.94 -0.78
CA HIS A 23 -21.04 -15.52 0.04
C HIS A 23 -19.63 -15.35 -0.54
N LEU A 24 -19.40 -14.29 -1.34
CA LEU A 24 -18.09 -13.98 -1.93
C LEU A 24 -17.20 -13.14 -1.02
N ILE A 25 -17.78 -12.42 -0.06
CA ILE A 25 -17.06 -11.53 0.86
C ILE A 25 -17.61 -11.60 2.28
N SER A 26 -16.71 -11.51 3.27
CA SER A 26 -17.07 -11.21 4.66
C SER A 26 -16.20 -10.10 5.22
N SER A 27 -16.78 -9.20 6.02
CA SER A 27 -16.05 -8.14 6.71
C SER A 27 -15.58 -8.62 8.08
N VAL A 28 -14.34 -8.27 8.44
CA VAL A 28 -13.81 -8.42 9.80
C VAL A 28 -13.90 -7.04 10.46
N VAL A 29 -14.72 -6.93 11.50
CA VAL A 29 -15.00 -5.66 12.19
C VAL A 29 -14.83 -5.83 13.69
N ASN A 30 -14.47 -4.75 14.37
CA ASN A 30 -14.49 -4.65 15.83
C ASN A 30 -15.07 -3.28 16.26
N GLU A 31 -14.99 -2.99 17.56
CA GLU A 31 -15.47 -1.73 18.14
C GLU A 31 -14.78 -0.48 17.55
N THR A 32 -13.55 -0.61 17.04
CA THR A 32 -12.78 0.50 16.46
C THR A 32 -13.05 0.70 14.97
N GLY A 33 -13.66 -0.26 14.28
CA GLY A 33 -14.02 -0.15 12.87
C GLY A 33 -13.76 -1.39 12.04
N LEU A 34 -13.56 -1.17 10.74
CA LEU A 34 -13.31 -2.19 9.74
C LEU A 34 -11.83 -2.60 9.75
N ILE A 35 -11.58 -3.86 10.13
CA ILE A 35 -10.23 -4.42 10.15
C ILE A 35 -9.81 -4.82 8.75
N GLY A 36 -10.67 -5.52 8.01
CA GLY A 36 -10.34 -6.03 6.68
C GLY A 36 -11.47 -6.86 6.09
N TYR A 37 -11.22 -7.46 4.93
CA TYR A 37 -12.14 -8.38 4.27
C TYR A 37 -11.55 -9.78 4.16
N ARG A 38 -12.43 -10.76 4.00
CA ARG A 38 -12.07 -12.10 3.49
C ARG A 38 -12.83 -12.30 2.18
N PHE A 39 -12.10 -12.55 1.11
CA PHE A 39 -12.66 -12.88 -0.20
C PHE A 39 -12.75 -14.40 -0.36
N TYR A 40 -13.77 -14.87 -1.06
CA TYR A 40 -14.03 -16.30 -1.31
C TYR A 40 -14.36 -16.53 -2.78
N GLY A 41 -14.02 -17.72 -3.27
CA GLY A 41 -14.35 -18.18 -4.61
C GLY A 41 -13.84 -17.21 -5.70
N PRO A 42 -14.67 -16.91 -6.72
CA PRO A 42 -14.31 -16.01 -7.82
C PRO A 42 -13.74 -14.65 -7.40
N LEU A 43 -14.19 -14.09 -6.27
CA LEU A 43 -13.68 -12.79 -5.80
C LEU A 43 -12.24 -12.89 -5.31
N PHE A 44 -11.87 -14.00 -4.66
CA PHE A 44 -10.48 -14.27 -4.30
C PHE A 44 -9.60 -14.57 -5.52
N GLU A 45 -10.16 -15.24 -6.53
CA GLU A 45 -9.44 -15.46 -7.80
C GLU A 45 -9.13 -14.13 -8.50
N ALA A 46 -10.08 -13.19 -8.52
CA ALA A 46 -9.89 -11.85 -9.07
C ALA A 46 -8.85 -11.04 -8.28
N PHE A 47 -8.85 -11.14 -6.95
CA PHE A 47 -7.82 -10.56 -6.08
C PHE A 47 -6.41 -11.04 -6.46
N GLU A 48 -6.23 -12.35 -6.67
CA GLU A 48 -4.94 -12.93 -7.08
C GLU A 48 -4.59 -12.60 -8.54
N ALA A 49 -5.57 -12.56 -9.44
CA ALA A 49 -5.36 -12.18 -10.84
C ALA A 49 -4.85 -10.74 -10.95
N LEU A 50 -5.34 -9.84 -10.11
CA LEU A 50 -4.96 -8.44 -10.10
C LEU A 50 -3.50 -8.25 -9.66
N ASP A 51 -3.04 -8.95 -8.60
CA ASP A 51 -1.62 -8.94 -8.20
C ASP A 51 -0.72 -9.50 -9.33
N ARG A 52 -1.12 -10.61 -9.96
CA ARG A 52 -0.38 -11.19 -11.09
C ARG A 52 -0.28 -10.23 -12.27
N ALA A 53 -1.37 -9.58 -12.65
CA ALA A 53 -1.41 -8.62 -13.75
C ALA A 53 -0.45 -7.44 -13.49
N LEU A 54 -0.41 -6.93 -12.26
CA LEU A 54 0.54 -5.88 -11.87
C LEU A 54 1.99 -6.36 -12.01
N VAL A 55 2.32 -7.56 -11.52
CA VAL A 55 3.69 -8.10 -11.65
C VAL A 55 4.08 -8.25 -13.12
N LEU A 56 3.25 -8.90 -13.94
CA LEU A 56 3.49 -9.08 -15.38
C LEU A 56 3.63 -7.73 -16.11
N PHE A 57 2.85 -6.73 -15.71
CA PHE A 57 2.98 -5.39 -16.24
C PHE A 57 4.35 -4.79 -15.92
N PHE A 58 4.81 -4.84 -14.67
CA PHE A 58 6.10 -4.26 -14.29
C PHE A 58 7.32 -5.07 -14.80
N GLU A 59 7.20 -6.39 -14.96
CA GLU A 59 8.26 -7.24 -15.57
C GLU A 59 8.58 -6.85 -17.01
N LYS A 60 7.59 -6.35 -17.77
CA LYS A 60 7.79 -5.83 -19.13
C LYS A 60 8.65 -4.54 -19.16
N ARG A 61 8.88 -3.90 -18.02
CA ARG A 61 9.55 -2.58 -17.89
C ARG A 61 10.89 -2.66 -17.18
N PHE A 62 10.99 -3.54 -16.18
CA PHE A 62 12.17 -3.67 -15.34
C PHE A 62 12.48 -5.16 -15.09
N PRO A 63 13.76 -5.54 -15.01
CA PRO A 63 14.14 -6.75 -14.29
C PRO A 63 13.69 -6.63 -12.83
N LEU A 64 12.74 -7.48 -12.42
CA LEU A 64 12.22 -7.46 -11.07
C LEU A 64 13.07 -8.31 -10.13
N PHE A 65 13.33 -7.76 -8.94
CA PHE A 65 13.98 -8.46 -7.83
C PHE A 65 12.93 -8.74 -6.74
N PRO A 66 12.20 -9.87 -6.84
CA PRO A 66 11.15 -10.19 -5.88
C PRO A 66 11.74 -10.59 -4.53
N HIS A 67 11.09 -10.17 -3.45
CA HIS A 67 11.38 -10.64 -2.10
C HIS A 67 10.10 -10.77 -1.27
N SER A 68 10.20 -11.47 -0.13
CA SER A 68 9.10 -11.61 0.82
C SER A 68 9.06 -10.45 1.82
N CYS A 69 7.90 -10.29 2.46
CA CYS A 69 7.72 -9.42 3.62
C CYS A 69 7.33 -10.26 4.85
N THR A 70 7.68 -9.76 6.03
CA THR A 70 7.12 -10.25 7.30
C THR A 70 5.96 -9.35 7.74
N THR A 71 5.05 -9.88 8.55
CA THR A 71 3.98 -9.06 9.16
C THR A 71 4.54 -8.02 10.14
N LEU A 72 5.63 -8.38 10.83
CA LEU A 72 6.32 -7.54 11.80
C LEU A 72 7.54 -6.88 11.17
N VAL A 73 7.80 -5.65 11.57
CA VAL A 73 9.02 -4.86 11.31
C VAL A 73 9.61 -4.48 12.66
N GLN A 74 10.94 -4.48 12.76
CA GLN A 74 11.63 -3.96 13.95
C GLN A 74 11.44 -2.45 14.03
N ARG A 75 11.23 -1.92 15.23
CA ARG A 75 11.01 -0.49 15.46
C ARG A 75 12.14 0.38 14.90
N ASP A 76 13.38 -0.06 15.04
CA ASP A 76 14.57 0.66 14.59
C ASP A 76 14.57 0.95 13.07
N VAL A 77 13.99 0.06 12.26
CA VAL A 77 13.77 0.27 10.81
C VAL A 77 12.90 1.51 10.56
N LEU A 78 11.87 1.72 11.38
CA LEU A 78 10.99 2.89 11.26
C LEU A 78 11.61 4.13 11.92
N GLU A 79 12.37 3.98 12.99
CA GLU A 79 13.12 5.08 13.62
C GLU A 79 14.20 5.64 12.69
N ALA A 80 14.87 4.80 11.91
CA ALA A 80 15.91 5.20 10.96
C ALA A 80 15.44 6.25 9.94
N ILE A 81 14.13 6.34 9.67
CA ILE A 81 13.52 7.27 8.71
C ILE A 81 12.67 8.36 9.38
N ASP A 82 12.82 8.53 10.70
CA ASP A 82 12.02 9.39 11.57
C ASP A 82 10.51 9.14 11.45
N PHE A 83 10.10 7.88 11.27
CA PHE A 83 8.69 7.54 11.08
C PHE A 83 7.83 8.02 12.26
N PHE A 84 8.33 7.87 13.50
CA PHE A 84 7.60 8.24 14.71
C PHE A 84 7.58 9.76 14.99
N ASP A 85 8.39 10.53 14.28
CA ASP A 85 8.30 12.01 14.32
C ASP A 85 7.37 12.55 13.25
N LYS A 86 7.32 11.88 12.08
CA LYS A 86 6.50 12.29 10.93
C LYS A 86 5.08 11.74 11.02
N LEU A 87 4.92 10.52 11.53
CA LEU A 87 3.68 9.72 11.57
C LEU A 87 2.86 9.80 10.27
N PRO A 88 3.32 9.24 9.14
CA PRO A 88 2.53 9.22 7.90
C PRO A 88 1.25 8.35 8.01
N CYS A 89 1.18 7.52 9.05
CA CYS A 89 -0.02 6.86 9.54
C CYS A 89 0.18 6.52 11.03
N ILE A 90 -0.86 6.04 11.71
CA ILE A 90 -0.75 5.53 13.08
C ILE A 90 -0.37 4.04 13.01
N PRO A 91 0.85 3.63 13.43
CA PRO A 91 1.25 2.23 13.40
C PRO A 91 0.66 1.47 14.59
N MET A 92 0.66 0.14 14.51
CA MET A 92 0.29 -0.73 15.62
C MET A 92 1.53 -1.47 16.15
N SER A 93 1.75 -1.47 17.46
CA SER A 93 2.78 -2.31 18.10
C SER A 93 2.28 -3.74 18.31
N ALA A 94 3.18 -4.72 18.26
CA ALA A 94 2.91 -6.10 18.65
C ALA A 94 3.71 -6.45 19.92
N VAL A 95 2.99 -6.85 20.98
CA VAL A 95 3.59 -7.21 22.27
C VAL A 95 3.38 -8.71 22.51
N PRO A 96 4.43 -9.48 22.83
CA PRO A 96 4.27 -10.90 23.16
C PRO A 96 3.47 -11.07 24.45
N HIS A 97 2.54 -12.03 24.48
CA HIS A 97 1.77 -12.36 25.68
C HIS A 97 2.67 -13.07 26.71
N GLU A 98 2.90 -12.42 27.85
CA GLU A 98 3.75 -12.86 28.98
C GLU A 98 5.13 -13.42 28.60
N VAL A 99 6.15 -12.54 28.60
CA VAL A 99 7.52 -12.97 28.83
C VAL A 99 7.92 -12.48 30.22
N ALA A 100 7.94 -13.38 31.20
CA ALA A 100 8.30 -13.08 32.60
C ALA A 100 9.71 -12.47 32.79
N SER A 101 10.48 -12.33 31.70
CA SER A 101 11.88 -11.90 31.69
C SER A 101 12.21 -10.83 30.64
N VAL A 102 11.24 -10.27 29.90
CA VAL A 102 11.53 -9.14 28.99
C VAL A 102 11.28 -7.85 29.76
N GLU A 103 12.32 -7.06 29.96
CA GLU A 103 12.22 -5.73 30.54
C GLU A 103 11.13 -4.92 29.81
N ILE A 104 10.30 -4.22 30.58
CA ILE A 104 9.18 -3.41 30.07
C ILE A 104 9.64 -2.42 28.97
N SER A 105 10.90 -2.00 28.99
CA SER A 105 11.56 -1.15 28.00
C SER A 105 11.64 -1.73 26.58
N LYS A 106 11.41 -3.03 26.39
CA LYS A 106 11.47 -3.72 25.08
C LYS A 106 10.11 -4.09 24.48
N GLN A 107 9.01 -3.70 25.14
CA GLN A 107 7.66 -4.11 24.72
C GLN A 107 7.22 -3.54 23.37
N ASP A 108 7.93 -2.54 22.86
CA ASP A 108 7.62 -1.85 21.62
C ASP A 108 8.58 -2.20 20.47
N GLU A 109 9.49 -3.17 20.62
CA GLU A 109 10.48 -3.54 19.58
C GLU A 109 9.84 -3.97 18.25
N TRP A 110 8.60 -4.51 18.26
CA TRP A 110 7.93 -4.99 17.05
C TRP A 110 6.72 -4.15 16.68
N VAL A 111 6.69 -3.77 15.41
CA VAL A 111 5.62 -2.97 14.82
C VAL A 111 4.98 -3.80 13.71
N LEU A 112 3.66 -3.83 13.66
CA LEU A 112 2.95 -4.37 12.50
C LEU A 112 3.25 -3.47 11.29
N SER A 113 3.73 -4.07 10.20
CA SER A 113 4.27 -3.35 9.05
C SER A 113 3.28 -2.32 8.48
N PRO A 114 3.59 -1.01 8.45
CA PRO A 114 2.69 0.00 7.90
C PRO A 114 2.79 0.18 6.38
N SER A 115 3.89 -0.31 5.78
CA SER A 115 4.17 -0.28 4.35
C SER A 115 5.09 -1.43 3.94
N THR A 116 4.93 -1.90 2.71
CA THR A 116 5.68 -3.04 2.17
C THR A 116 7.15 -2.70 1.93
N CYS A 117 7.47 -1.50 1.47
CA CYS A 117 8.80 -1.06 1.04
C CYS A 117 9.81 -0.98 2.18
N TYR A 118 9.36 -0.84 3.43
CA TYR A 118 10.26 -0.84 4.58
C TYR A 118 11.05 -2.15 4.68
N HIS A 119 10.47 -3.28 4.25
CA HIS A 119 11.17 -4.56 4.17
C HIS A 119 12.28 -4.56 3.11
N THR A 120 12.07 -3.88 1.99
CA THR A 120 13.09 -3.72 0.94
C THR A 120 14.30 -2.99 1.51
N PHE A 121 14.09 -1.86 2.16
CA PHE A 121 15.20 -1.05 2.69
C PHE A 121 15.90 -1.72 3.89
N ALA A 122 15.14 -2.40 4.76
CA ALA A 122 15.71 -3.21 5.83
C ALA A 122 16.60 -4.34 5.29
N HIS A 123 16.14 -5.05 4.24
CA HIS A 123 16.92 -6.11 3.60
C HIS A 123 18.22 -5.60 2.96
N LEU A 124 18.19 -4.39 2.40
CA LEU A 124 19.33 -3.78 1.72
C LEU A 124 20.25 -3.00 2.64
N SER A 125 19.95 -2.90 3.94
CA SER A 125 20.70 -2.05 4.86
C SER A 125 22.19 -2.42 4.89
N GLY A 126 23.05 -1.41 4.70
CA GLY A 126 24.50 -1.56 4.71
C GLY A 126 25.10 -2.20 3.46
N ILE A 127 24.32 -2.39 2.38
CA ILE A 127 24.85 -2.94 1.13
C ILE A 127 25.80 -1.96 0.43
N ASP A 128 27.03 -2.41 0.20
CA ASP A 128 28.06 -1.67 -0.52
C ASP A 128 28.00 -1.97 -2.02
N GLN A 129 26.90 -1.59 -2.66
CA GLN A 129 26.70 -1.73 -4.10
C GLN A 129 25.94 -0.54 -4.67
N ARG A 130 26.45 0.02 -5.77
CA ARG A 130 25.75 1.02 -6.58
C ARG A 130 25.07 0.38 -7.79
N TRP A 131 23.92 0.91 -8.17
CA TRP A 131 23.19 0.51 -9.37
C TRP A 131 22.68 1.74 -10.11
N ASP A 132 22.71 1.69 -11.43
CA ASP A 132 22.07 2.72 -12.26
C ASP A 132 20.56 2.74 -11.99
N LEU A 133 19.92 1.56 -12.00
CA LEU A 133 18.52 1.37 -11.62
C LEU A 133 18.23 -0.10 -11.28
N ARG A 134 17.56 -0.36 -10.16
CA ARG A 134 16.96 -1.66 -9.81
C ARG A 134 15.52 -1.49 -9.35
N CYS A 135 14.67 -2.46 -9.70
CA CYS A 135 13.28 -2.52 -9.25
C CYS A 135 13.08 -3.75 -8.36
N TYR A 136 12.92 -3.53 -7.06
CA TYR A 136 12.52 -4.57 -6.11
C TYR A 136 11.01 -4.67 -6.05
N THR A 137 10.46 -5.85 -5.79
CA THR A 137 9.01 -5.99 -5.60
C THR A 137 8.66 -6.94 -4.48
N ALA A 138 7.62 -6.60 -3.73
CA ALA A 138 7.05 -7.46 -2.72
C ALA A 138 5.55 -7.22 -2.59
N ARG A 139 4.88 -8.23 -2.03
CA ARG A 139 3.51 -8.13 -1.56
C ARG A 139 3.49 -8.42 -0.07
N GLY A 140 2.91 -7.51 0.69
CA GLY A 140 2.84 -7.57 2.14
C GLY A 140 1.44 -7.28 2.64
N THR A 141 1.14 -7.76 3.84
CA THR A 141 0.01 -7.29 4.63
C THR A 141 0.48 -6.09 5.46
N CYS A 142 -0.13 -4.95 5.21
CA CYS A 142 0.12 -3.69 5.89
C CYS A 142 -0.95 -3.42 6.94
N HIS A 143 -0.55 -2.72 8.00
CA HIS A 143 -1.39 -2.44 9.16
C HIS A 143 -1.32 -0.96 9.54
N ARG A 144 -2.48 -0.33 9.67
CA ARG A 144 -2.62 1.08 10.05
C ARG A 144 -3.81 1.23 10.97
N PHE A 145 -3.65 1.95 12.07
CA PHE A 145 -4.77 2.26 12.95
C PHE A 145 -5.57 3.45 12.39
N GLU A 146 -6.59 3.14 11.60
CA GLU A 146 -7.49 4.10 10.99
C GLU A 146 -8.95 3.75 11.38
N PRO A 147 -9.39 4.10 12.60
CA PRO A 147 -10.71 3.70 13.09
C PRO A 147 -11.82 4.31 12.21
N SER A 148 -12.45 3.48 11.40
CA SER A 148 -13.49 3.86 10.45
C SER A 148 -14.33 2.66 10.03
N LEU A 149 -15.58 2.91 9.65
CA LEU A 149 -16.46 1.93 9.00
C LEU A 149 -16.53 2.13 7.48
N GLU A 150 -15.77 3.10 6.92
CA GLU A 150 -15.69 3.32 5.48
C GLU A 150 -15.13 2.08 4.76
N ALA A 151 -15.73 1.73 3.62
CA ALA A 151 -15.47 0.48 2.90
C ALA A 151 -13.98 0.23 2.56
N PHE A 152 -13.18 1.28 2.44
CA PHE A 152 -11.78 1.23 2.00
C PHE A 152 -10.76 1.64 3.07
N ARG A 153 -11.20 1.99 4.28
CA ARG A 153 -10.31 2.32 5.40
C ARG A 153 -10.12 1.09 6.27
N LEU A 154 -9.25 0.20 5.79
CA LEU A 154 -8.96 -1.08 6.43
C LEU A 154 -7.80 -0.93 7.40
N ALA A 155 -7.92 -1.54 8.57
CA ALA A 155 -6.82 -1.60 9.52
C ALA A 155 -5.72 -2.62 9.13
N SER A 156 -6.07 -3.61 8.30
CA SER A 156 -5.21 -4.66 7.77
C SER A 156 -5.55 -4.88 6.29
N PHE A 157 -4.59 -4.63 5.41
CA PHE A 157 -4.80 -4.68 3.95
C PHE A 157 -3.55 -5.15 3.22
N THR A 158 -3.71 -5.58 1.99
CA THR A 158 -2.66 -6.12 1.15
C THR A 158 -2.14 -5.04 0.22
N MET A 159 -0.82 -4.92 0.17
CA MET A 159 -0.14 -3.95 -0.67
C MET A 159 0.86 -4.68 -1.56
N ARG A 160 0.80 -4.41 -2.87
CA ARG A 160 1.86 -4.73 -3.83
C ARG A 160 2.67 -3.48 -4.08
N GLU A 161 3.98 -3.55 -3.89
CA GLU A 161 4.89 -2.45 -4.19
C GLU A 161 6.00 -2.82 -5.15
N PHE A 162 6.38 -1.83 -5.96
CA PHE A 162 7.55 -1.83 -6.85
C PHE A 162 8.45 -0.67 -6.44
N VAL A 163 9.65 -0.98 -5.95
CA VAL A 163 10.59 -0.02 -5.36
C VAL A 163 11.78 0.14 -6.28
N LEU A 164 11.86 1.30 -6.93
CA LEU A 164 12.98 1.70 -7.77
C LEU A 164 14.07 2.33 -6.92
N ILE A 165 15.31 1.89 -7.09
CA ILE A 165 16.51 2.41 -6.41
C ILE A 165 17.64 2.56 -7.42
N GLY A 166 18.31 3.72 -7.45
CA GLY A 166 19.44 3.95 -8.35
C GLY A 166 19.77 5.43 -8.54
N ASP A 167 20.27 5.80 -9.71
CA ASP A 167 20.56 7.18 -10.07
C ASP A 167 19.29 8.04 -10.10
N GLU A 168 19.37 9.28 -9.60
CA GLU A 168 18.23 10.21 -9.50
C GLU A 168 17.45 10.32 -10.81
N ASP A 169 18.14 10.65 -11.91
CA ASP A 169 17.50 10.87 -13.20
C ASP A 169 16.79 9.62 -13.71
N LEU A 170 17.36 8.43 -13.49
CA LEU A 170 16.79 7.16 -13.92
C LEU A 170 15.57 6.77 -13.07
N VAL A 171 15.68 6.90 -11.74
CA VAL A 171 14.57 6.63 -10.81
C VAL A 171 13.38 7.54 -11.11
N VAL A 172 13.62 8.84 -11.30
CA VAL A 172 12.55 9.80 -11.59
C VAL A 172 11.95 9.54 -12.97
N SER A 173 12.77 9.49 -14.03
CA SER A 173 12.26 9.35 -15.40
C SER A 173 11.49 8.03 -15.61
N HIS A 174 12.07 6.90 -15.20
CA HIS A 174 11.46 5.59 -15.42
C HIS A 174 10.32 5.33 -14.43
N GLY A 175 10.43 5.84 -13.19
CA GLY A 175 9.37 5.75 -12.21
C GLY A 175 8.12 6.54 -12.61
N GLU A 176 8.26 7.78 -13.10
CA GLU A 176 7.11 8.54 -13.61
C GLU A 176 6.50 7.87 -14.85
N SER A 177 7.32 7.36 -15.78
CA SER A 177 6.83 6.64 -16.96
C SER A 177 6.02 5.42 -16.55
N ALA A 178 6.57 4.56 -15.70
CA ALA A 178 5.90 3.35 -15.23
C ALA A 178 4.62 3.67 -14.44
N PHE A 179 4.60 4.74 -13.65
CA PHE A 179 3.39 5.18 -12.94
C PHE A 179 2.31 5.66 -13.92
N ASN A 180 2.65 6.52 -14.89
CA ASN A 180 1.67 7.01 -15.86
C ASN A 180 1.15 5.86 -16.76
N GLU A 181 2.00 4.93 -17.15
CA GLU A 181 1.57 3.74 -17.89
C GLU A 181 0.68 2.81 -17.03
N ALA A 182 0.88 2.77 -15.71
CA ALA A 182 -0.01 2.05 -14.79
C ALA A 182 -1.36 2.75 -14.64
N VAL A 183 -1.40 4.09 -14.72
CA VAL A 183 -2.66 4.85 -14.84
C VAL A 183 -3.38 4.47 -16.12
N ASP A 184 -2.67 4.38 -17.25
CA ASP A 184 -3.26 3.96 -18.53
C ASP A 184 -3.76 2.51 -18.49
N LEU A 185 -3.05 1.61 -17.81
CA LEU A 185 -3.50 0.25 -17.53
C LEU A 185 -4.85 0.24 -16.79
N VAL A 186 -4.96 1.00 -15.70
CA VAL A 186 -6.22 1.16 -14.98
C VAL A 186 -7.30 1.79 -15.87
N GLY A 187 -6.93 2.77 -16.70
CA GLY A 187 -7.81 3.44 -17.66
C GLY A 187 -8.44 2.50 -18.69
N LYS A 188 -7.78 1.38 -19.03
CA LYS A 188 -8.33 0.32 -19.88
C LYS A 188 -9.40 -0.51 -19.17
N LEU A 189 -9.26 -0.70 -17.86
CA LEU A 189 -10.23 -1.41 -17.02
C LEU A 189 -11.42 -0.52 -16.65
N HIS A 190 -11.17 0.77 -16.43
CA HIS A 190 -12.21 1.76 -16.14
C HIS A 190 -11.79 3.16 -16.62
N SER A 191 -12.60 3.76 -17.48
CA SER A 191 -12.23 5.00 -18.19
C SER A 191 -12.25 6.26 -17.34
N GLN A 192 -12.95 6.29 -16.20
CA GLN A 192 -12.99 7.46 -15.31
C GLN A 192 -11.89 7.40 -14.24
N VAL A 193 -10.68 6.99 -14.62
CA VAL A 193 -9.51 7.05 -13.73
C VAL A 193 -9.05 8.51 -13.57
N SER A 194 -8.72 8.91 -12.34
CA SER A 194 -8.19 10.24 -12.03
C SER A 194 -6.83 10.15 -11.36
N VAL A 195 -6.00 11.19 -11.53
CA VAL A 195 -4.70 11.30 -10.85
C VAL A 195 -4.61 12.64 -10.15
N SER A 196 -4.28 12.60 -8.86
CA SER A 196 -4.13 13.81 -8.04
C SER A 196 -2.77 13.86 -7.37
N LYS A 197 -2.27 15.09 -7.11
CA LYS A 197 -1.18 15.27 -6.14
C LYS A 197 -1.76 15.01 -4.76
N ALA A 198 -1.06 14.18 -3.99
CA ALA A 198 -1.51 13.75 -2.68
C ALA A 198 -0.42 13.95 -1.64
N ASN A 199 -0.72 13.55 -0.41
CA ASN A 199 0.17 13.56 0.73
C ASN A 199 -0.28 12.45 1.67
N ASP A 200 0.61 11.98 2.53
CA ASP A 200 0.19 11.08 3.60
C ASP A 200 -0.68 11.80 4.64
N VAL A 201 -1.46 11.04 5.38
CA VAL A 201 -2.21 11.55 6.54
C VAL A 201 -1.19 11.64 7.68
N PHE A 202 -0.40 12.71 7.68
CA PHE A 202 0.54 12.95 8.77
C PHE A 202 -0.20 13.25 10.08
N TYR A 203 0.29 12.70 11.20
CA TYR A 203 -0.20 12.97 12.56
C TYR A 203 0.90 13.66 13.40
N GLY A 204 0.51 14.39 14.45
CA GLY A 204 1.44 15.08 15.36
C GLY A 204 1.72 16.55 15.04
N ASP A 205 2.54 17.20 15.86
CA ASP A 205 2.70 18.67 15.89
C ASP A 205 3.29 19.26 14.59
N ARG A 206 4.00 18.46 13.79
CA ARG A 206 4.59 18.88 12.51
C ARG A 206 3.81 18.39 11.28
N ALA A 207 2.65 17.77 11.49
CA ALA A 207 1.86 17.17 10.42
C ALA A 207 1.48 18.16 9.32
N GLU A 208 0.99 19.34 9.68
CA GLU A 208 0.51 20.34 8.71
C GLU A 208 1.64 20.87 7.82
N VAL A 209 2.82 21.12 8.40
CA VAL A 209 4.00 21.61 7.66
C VAL A 209 4.51 20.52 6.71
N THR A 210 4.64 19.28 7.19
CA THR A 210 5.10 18.14 6.39
C THR A 210 4.14 17.86 5.23
N ARG A 211 2.84 17.92 5.48
CA ARG A 211 1.77 17.80 4.47
C ARG A 211 1.90 18.85 3.37
N ARG A 212 2.07 20.12 3.75
CA ARG A 212 2.25 21.23 2.80
C ARG A 212 3.52 21.07 1.97
N VAL A 213 4.63 20.64 2.57
CA VAL A 213 5.90 20.43 1.87
C VAL A 213 5.77 19.28 0.86
N GLN A 214 5.14 18.15 1.23
CA GLN A 214 4.92 17.06 0.28
C GLN A 214 4.03 17.47 -0.90
N LEU A 215 2.90 18.14 -0.64
CA LEU A 215 2.00 18.63 -1.68
C LEU A 215 2.70 19.60 -2.63
N ALA A 216 3.46 20.55 -2.08
CA ALA A 216 4.21 21.52 -2.87
C ALA A 216 5.28 20.86 -3.75
N ARG A 217 5.96 19.84 -3.22
CA ARG A 217 6.99 19.08 -3.95
C ARG A 217 6.42 18.03 -4.90
N GLY A 218 5.13 17.71 -4.83
CA GLY A 218 4.49 16.69 -5.66
C GLY A 218 5.11 15.30 -5.51
N VAL A 219 5.68 15.02 -4.33
CA VAL A 219 6.39 13.75 -4.07
C VAL A 219 5.45 12.56 -4.01
N LYS A 220 4.16 12.80 -3.78
CA LYS A 220 3.12 11.77 -3.80
C LYS A 220 2.05 12.09 -4.83
N ARG A 221 1.70 11.08 -5.63
CA ARG A 221 0.56 11.09 -6.55
C ARG A 221 -0.27 9.85 -6.31
N GLU A 222 -1.58 9.97 -6.43
CA GLU A 222 -2.52 8.85 -6.24
C GLU A 222 -3.35 8.64 -7.51
N ILE A 223 -3.56 7.36 -7.84
CA ILE A 223 -4.51 6.90 -8.86
C ILE A 223 -5.82 6.64 -8.14
N SER A 224 -6.90 7.26 -8.59
CA SER A 224 -8.23 7.08 -8.02
C SER A 224 -9.24 6.62 -9.06
N VAL A 225 -10.24 5.89 -8.58
CA VAL A 225 -11.43 5.53 -9.34
C VAL A 225 -12.68 5.96 -8.57
N PRO A 226 -13.77 6.32 -9.27
CA PRO A 226 -15.01 6.71 -8.61
C PRO A 226 -15.64 5.52 -7.89
N TRP A 227 -16.39 5.84 -6.84
CA TRP A 227 -17.17 4.90 -6.05
C TRP A 227 -18.66 5.19 -6.13
N GLY A 228 -19.49 4.20 -5.81
CA GLY A 228 -20.96 4.25 -5.99
C GLY A 228 -21.67 5.37 -5.22
N ASP A 229 -21.05 5.96 -4.21
CA ASP A 229 -21.58 7.10 -3.45
C ASP A 229 -21.10 8.48 -3.95
N GLY A 230 -20.35 8.51 -5.06
CA GLY A 230 -19.76 9.71 -5.65
C GLY A 230 -18.42 10.12 -5.05
N SER A 231 -17.87 9.35 -4.10
CA SER A 231 -16.50 9.53 -3.61
C SER A 231 -15.46 8.96 -4.59
N GLU A 232 -14.20 9.33 -4.38
CA GLU A 232 -13.05 8.81 -5.13
C GLU A 232 -12.21 7.92 -4.21
N VAL A 233 -11.76 6.79 -4.73
CA VAL A 233 -10.99 5.80 -3.97
C VAL A 233 -9.59 5.73 -4.54
N ALA A 234 -8.59 6.11 -3.74
CA ALA A 234 -7.19 5.92 -4.09
C ALA A 234 -6.82 4.43 -4.07
N ILE A 235 -6.58 3.86 -5.24
CA ILE A 235 -6.26 2.43 -5.45
C ILE A 235 -4.76 2.17 -5.59
N GLY A 236 -3.99 3.20 -5.96
CA GLY A 236 -2.55 3.11 -6.09
C GLY A 236 -1.89 4.48 -5.89
N SER A 237 -0.58 4.47 -5.67
CA SER A 237 0.19 5.68 -5.47
C SER A 237 1.60 5.56 -5.99
N ARG A 238 2.21 6.70 -6.30
CA ARG A 238 3.64 6.84 -6.50
C ARG A 238 4.18 7.75 -5.41
N ASN A 239 5.26 7.32 -4.74
CA ASN A 239 5.95 8.07 -3.70
C ASN A 239 7.43 8.24 -4.09
N LEU A 240 7.86 9.47 -4.37
CA LEU A 240 9.26 9.81 -4.58
C LEU A 240 9.91 10.08 -3.24
N HIS A 241 10.82 9.20 -2.83
CA HIS A 241 11.48 9.30 -1.55
C HIS A 241 12.77 10.11 -1.59
N GLN A 242 13.29 10.36 -2.80
CA GLN A 242 14.63 10.94 -3.00
C GLN A 242 15.69 10.05 -2.36
N ASP A 243 16.70 10.62 -1.72
CA ASP A 243 17.80 9.93 -1.05
C ASP A 243 17.51 9.56 0.42
N LEU A 244 16.28 9.79 0.92
CA LEU A 244 15.94 9.56 2.33
C LEU A 244 16.25 8.13 2.76
N PHE A 245 15.67 7.13 2.10
CA PHE A 245 15.84 5.73 2.50
C PHE A 245 17.26 5.22 2.24
N THR A 246 17.84 5.54 1.09
CA THR A 246 19.20 5.08 0.76
C THR A 246 20.24 5.63 1.71
N THR A 247 20.10 6.89 2.14
CA THR A 247 20.96 7.51 3.16
C THR A 247 20.73 6.89 4.53
N SER A 248 19.46 6.77 4.96
CA SER A 248 19.10 6.26 6.29
C SER A 248 19.52 4.81 6.51
N PHE A 249 19.50 3.99 5.45
CA PHE A 249 19.85 2.57 5.51
C PHE A 249 21.26 2.27 4.99
N HIS A 250 22.06 3.27 4.66
CA HIS A 250 23.42 3.12 4.13
C HIS A 250 23.49 2.20 2.90
N ILE A 251 22.64 2.47 1.91
CA ILE A 251 22.54 1.72 0.66
C ILE A 251 23.34 2.44 -0.43
N GLY A 252 24.41 1.81 -0.90
CA GLY A 252 25.26 2.35 -1.96
C GLY A 252 26.71 2.52 -1.55
N THR A 253 27.58 2.66 -2.57
CA THR A 253 29.01 2.88 -2.36
C THR A 253 29.28 4.36 -2.07
N ALA A 254 29.69 4.69 -0.84
CA ALA A 254 29.91 6.09 -0.42
C ALA A 254 30.98 6.84 -1.24
N THR A 255 31.87 6.12 -1.92
CA THR A 255 32.94 6.70 -2.74
C THR A 255 32.55 6.92 -4.21
N GLU A 256 31.38 6.45 -4.65
CA GLU A 256 30.97 6.44 -6.06
C GLU A 256 29.83 7.42 -6.34
N GLY A 257 30.06 8.71 -6.07
CA GLY A 257 29.14 9.79 -6.44
C GLY A 257 28.08 10.12 -5.38
N PRO A 258 27.00 10.85 -5.77
CA PRO A 258 25.94 11.23 -4.84
C PRO A 258 25.13 10.01 -4.38
N ALA A 259 24.41 10.17 -3.27
CA ALA A 259 23.50 9.14 -2.75
C ALA A 259 22.49 8.71 -3.83
N MET A 260 22.22 7.40 -3.91
CA MET A 260 21.18 6.88 -4.80
C MET A 260 19.82 7.41 -4.36
N HIS A 261 18.89 7.58 -5.30
CA HIS A 261 17.51 7.92 -5.00
C HIS A 261 16.63 6.69 -4.98
N SER A 262 15.42 6.84 -4.43
CA SER A 262 14.38 5.82 -4.51
C SER A 262 12.99 6.40 -4.73
N MET A 263 12.12 5.57 -5.31
CA MET A 263 10.70 5.81 -5.52
C MET A 263 9.96 4.47 -5.36
N CYS A 264 8.75 4.47 -4.81
CA CYS A 264 7.86 3.31 -4.93
C CYS A 264 6.60 3.62 -5.73
N ILE A 265 6.07 2.60 -6.39
CA ILE A 265 4.72 2.55 -6.92
C ILE A 265 3.99 1.43 -6.18
N ALA A 266 2.91 1.79 -5.49
CA ALA A 266 2.18 0.93 -4.57
C ALA A 266 0.72 0.77 -5.02
N PHE A 267 0.17 -0.43 -4.88
CA PHE A 267 -1.25 -0.72 -5.13
C PHE A 267 -1.84 -1.39 -3.89
N GLY A 268 -2.92 -0.81 -3.35
CA GLY A 268 -3.72 -1.45 -2.30
C GLY A 268 -4.70 -2.42 -2.96
N ILE A 269 -4.43 -3.73 -2.85
CA ILE A 269 -5.11 -4.72 -3.70
C ILE A 269 -6.61 -4.80 -3.37
N GLU A 270 -7.01 -4.67 -2.10
CA GLU A 270 -8.43 -4.64 -1.72
C GLU A 270 -9.14 -3.42 -2.32
N ARG A 271 -8.49 -2.24 -2.27
CA ARG A 271 -9.06 -1.01 -2.84
C ARG A 271 -9.19 -1.12 -4.35
N MET A 272 -8.15 -1.62 -5.01
CA MET A 272 -8.13 -1.79 -6.46
C MET A 272 -9.16 -2.83 -6.92
N LEU A 273 -9.26 -3.97 -6.23
CA LEU A 273 -10.26 -5.00 -6.52
C LEU A 273 -11.67 -4.44 -6.42
N LEU A 274 -12.05 -3.92 -5.25
CA LEU A 274 -13.42 -3.47 -5.01
C LEU A 274 -13.74 -2.24 -5.88
N GLY A 275 -12.81 -1.29 -5.99
CA GLY A 275 -12.98 -0.08 -6.81
C GLY A 275 -13.19 -0.39 -8.29
N LEU A 276 -12.47 -1.36 -8.87
CA LEU A 276 -12.67 -1.77 -10.27
C LEU A 276 -13.92 -2.64 -10.44
N LEU A 277 -14.18 -3.55 -9.50
CA LEU A 277 -15.34 -4.45 -9.54
C LEU A 277 -16.66 -3.67 -9.53
N ALA A 278 -16.73 -2.55 -8.82
CA ALA A 278 -17.89 -1.65 -8.80
C ALA A 278 -18.32 -1.14 -10.19
N HIS A 279 -17.42 -1.19 -11.18
CA HIS A 279 -17.70 -0.76 -12.55
C HIS A 279 -17.88 -1.91 -13.53
N THR A 280 -17.83 -3.16 -13.06
CA THR A 280 -18.14 -4.34 -13.87
C THR A 280 -19.64 -4.61 -13.89
N GLU A 281 -20.14 -5.14 -15.00
CA GLU A 281 -21.54 -5.54 -15.11
C GLU A 281 -21.88 -6.59 -14.03
N ASN A 282 -22.89 -6.30 -13.21
CA ASN A 282 -23.33 -7.14 -12.07
C ASN A 282 -22.24 -7.40 -11.01
N HIS A 283 -21.20 -6.56 -10.92
CA HIS A 283 -20.10 -6.73 -9.97
C HIS A 283 -19.43 -8.11 -10.06
N ASP A 284 -19.33 -8.65 -11.28
CA ASP A 284 -18.90 -10.02 -11.56
C ASP A 284 -17.35 -10.14 -11.57
N PRO A 285 -16.75 -10.89 -10.62
CA PRO A 285 -15.30 -11.06 -10.56
C PRO A 285 -14.71 -11.74 -11.80
N GLN A 286 -15.46 -12.63 -12.47
CA GLN A 286 -14.96 -13.34 -13.64
C GLN A 286 -14.79 -12.41 -14.85
N ARG A 287 -15.62 -11.36 -14.94
CA ARG A 287 -15.45 -10.32 -15.97
C ARG A 287 -14.21 -9.48 -15.72
N LEU A 288 -13.92 -9.15 -14.46
CA LEU A 288 -12.69 -8.46 -14.11
C LEU A 288 -11.46 -9.32 -14.46
N ILE A 289 -11.48 -10.62 -14.15
CA ILE A 289 -10.40 -11.55 -14.53
C ILE A 289 -10.20 -11.56 -16.04
N ALA A 290 -11.27 -11.73 -16.82
CA ALA A 290 -11.19 -11.74 -18.28
C ALA A 290 -10.62 -10.43 -18.83
N ALA A 291 -11.02 -9.28 -18.28
CA ALA A 291 -10.47 -7.99 -18.68
C ALA A 291 -8.98 -7.83 -18.33
N LEU A 292 -8.52 -8.41 -17.21
CA LEU A 292 -7.10 -8.42 -16.83
C LEU A 292 -6.26 -9.30 -17.77
N ASP A 293 -6.80 -10.43 -18.24
CA ASP A 293 -6.10 -11.35 -19.15
C ASP A 293 -5.90 -10.75 -20.55
N GLU A 294 -6.66 -9.72 -20.92
CA GLU A 294 -6.55 -9.01 -22.21
C GLU A 294 -5.43 -7.93 -22.23
N ILE A 295 -4.78 -7.64 -21.09
CA ILE A 295 -3.81 -6.53 -20.96
C ILE A 295 -2.36 -7.00 -20.74
#